data_AF-A0A7Y2XX76-F1
#
_entry.id   AF-A0A7Y2XX76-F1
#
_cell.length_a   1.000
_cell.length_b   1.000
_cell.length_c   1.000
_cell.angle_alpha   90.00
_cell.angle_beta   90.00
_cell.angle_gamma   90.00
#
_symmetry.space_group_name_H-M   'P 1'
#
loop_
_entity.id
_entity.type
_entity.pdbx_description
1 polymer ?
#
loop_
_entity_poly.entity_id
_entity_poly.type
_entity_poly.pdbx_seq_one_letter_code
_entity_poly.pdbx_strand_id
1 'polypeptide(L)'
;MFYDKRVKILIGCIPVIICFFALCFVQVVQPQYVLAEFEQPRILKAQTFLKPEVLKGDHYTLDEEVHNDGVLNHYSVNTTFGTVKVISTSSLYILIQEIEAIAAMKKIETDDTAIESLKQSGKNTAAGLKNLVDDPRGTFESAAAGVGSLFNRAKGTIGKREVTGAEDSKVEQLIGFSKSKGQIANQFRVNMYSRNEVLQTELDRLAWADYLGGLGVGVLTSAVPGVGGVILTTSGTARLLNEAINTTPSSELWLQNKNKLSGMGMNEDTIELFLNNPAFSPALQTVLVATLDSMQGVDNLELYVKIALQASNPVMAKILTESAVLTAGSHKHVAPLKRLAPMACL
;
A
#
# COMPACT_ATOMS: atom_id res chain seq x y z
N MET A 1 -30.08 -79.87 31.12
CA MET A 1 -29.06 -80.94 30.98
C MET A 1 -27.83 -80.26 30.39
N PHE A 2 -26.89 -79.75 31.20
CA PHE A 2 -25.68 -80.45 31.67
C PHE A 2 -25.02 -81.25 30.54
N TYR A 3 -23.73 -81.19 30.21
CA TYR A 3 -22.51 -80.56 30.75
C TYR A 3 -21.45 -80.81 29.64
N ASP A 4 -20.58 -79.86 29.33
CA ASP A 4 -19.11 -79.94 29.52
C ASP A 4 -18.38 -81.10 28.79
N LYS A 5 -17.48 -80.73 27.87
CA LYS A 5 -16.31 -81.55 27.52
C LYS A 5 -15.04 -80.75 27.86
N ARG A 6 -14.51 -81.02 29.05
CA ARG A 6 -13.15 -80.61 29.45
C ARG A 6 -12.11 -81.37 28.64
N VAL A 7 -11.05 -80.66 28.24
CA VAL A 7 -9.73 -81.26 28.05
C VAL A 7 -8.76 -80.56 29.00
N LYS A 8 -7.92 -81.40 29.62
CA LYS A 8 -7.15 -81.18 30.85
C LYS A 8 -5.99 -80.19 30.64
N ILE A 9 -5.82 -79.29 31.60
CA ILE A 9 -4.62 -78.50 31.83
C ILE A 9 -3.61 -79.38 32.58
N LEU A 10 -2.38 -79.48 32.08
CA LEU A 10 -1.24 -79.98 32.84
C LEU A 10 -0.42 -78.77 33.32
N ILE A 11 -0.25 -78.68 34.63
CA ILE A 11 0.53 -77.67 35.34
C ILE A 11 2.03 -77.96 35.13
N GLY A 12 2.82 -76.93 34.84
CA GLY A 12 4.27 -77.00 34.86
C GLY A 12 4.88 -75.61 35.07
N CYS A 13 5.56 -75.45 36.20
CA CYS A 13 6.19 -74.22 36.69
C CYS A 13 7.15 -73.51 35.73
N ILE A 14 7.00 -72.19 35.70
CA ILE A 14 8.01 -71.10 35.75
C ILE A 14 9.48 -71.57 36.02
N PRO A 15 10.47 -71.05 35.25
CA PRO A 15 11.17 -69.79 35.57
C PRO A 15 11.12 -68.83 34.37
N VAL A 16 10.46 -67.66 34.46
CA VAL A 16 11.02 -66.41 35.00
C VAL A 16 12.54 -66.42 34.99
N ILE A 17 13.10 -65.98 33.87
CA ILE A 17 14.28 -65.11 33.72
C ILE A 17 14.73 -65.24 32.24
N ILE A 18 14.89 -64.11 31.56
CA ILE A 18 15.23 -63.95 30.12
C ILE A 18 14.01 -63.89 29.18
N CYS A 19 13.11 -62.93 29.40
CA CYS A 19 12.30 -62.37 28.32
C CYS A 19 12.00 -60.87 28.53
N PHE A 20 12.97 -60.13 29.06
CA PHE A 20 12.90 -58.67 29.17
C PHE A 20 13.73 -57.94 28.11
N PHE A 21 14.16 -58.65 27.06
CA PHE A 21 14.96 -58.07 25.96
C PHE A 21 14.39 -58.31 24.55
N ALA A 22 13.18 -58.85 24.44
CA ALA A 22 12.55 -59.17 23.14
C ALA A 22 11.20 -58.48 22.91
N LEU A 23 10.84 -57.49 23.74
CA LEU A 23 9.55 -56.76 23.65
C LEU A 23 9.71 -55.23 23.72
N CYS A 24 10.85 -54.73 23.25
CA CYS A 24 11.09 -53.30 22.99
C CYS A 24 11.57 -53.05 21.55
N PHE A 25 11.12 -53.87 20.59
CA PHE A 25 11.06 -53.48 19.18
C PHE A 25 9.61 -53.15 18.83
N VAL A 26 9.03 -52.20 19.56
CA VAL A 26 8.08 -51.31 18.91
C VAL A 26 8.93 -50.61 17.87
N GLN A 27 8.82 -51.03 16.62
CA GLN A 27 9.25 -50.19 15.51
C GLN A 27 8.49 -48.90 15.71
N VAL A 28 9.18 -47.91 16.27
CA VAL A 28 8.79 -46.53 16.16
C VAL A 28 8.88 -46.28 14.67
N VAL A 29 7.77 -46.49 13.98
CA VAL A 29 7.51 -45.87 12.70
C VAL A 29 7.47 -44.39 13.04
N GLN A 30 8.65 -43.79 13.11
CA GLN A 30 8.80 -42.35 13.07
C GLN A 30 7.99 -41.97 11.83
N PRO A 31 6.92 -41.16 11.94
CA PRO A 31 6.38 -40.55 10.74
C PRO A 31 7.58 -39.80 10.16
N GLN A 32 8.13 -40.34 9.06
CA GLN A 32 8.97 -39.56 8.21
C GLN A 32 8.03 -38.46 7.74
N TYR A 33 8.08 -37.32 8.43
CA TYR A 33 7.75 -36.07 7.81
C TYR A 33 8.50 -36.12 6.49
N VAL A 34 7.76 -36.33 5.40
CA VAL A 34 8.21 -35.89 4.10
C VAL A 34 8.43 -34.41 4.36
N LEU A 35 9.67 -34.02 4.65
CA LEU A 35 10.09 -32.65 4.44
C LEU A 35 9.80 -32.46 2.97
N ALA A 36 8.65 -31.85 2.67
CA ALA A 36 8.45 -31.27 1.36
C ALA A 36 9.74 -30.49 1.10
N GLU A 37 10.46 -30.83 0.02
CA GLU A 37 11.54 -29.97 -0.44
C GLU A 37 10.89 -28.60 -0.63
N PHE A 38 11.06 -27.72 0.35
CA PHE A 38 10.56 -26.37 0.26
C PHE A 38 11.23 -25.76 -0.98
N GLU A 39 10.43 -25.14 -1.83
CA GLU A 39 10.94 -24.46 -3.01
C GLU A 39 12.01 -23.45 -2.55
N GLN A 40 13.25 -23.69 -2.97
CA GLN A 40 14.38 -22.86 -2.56
C GLN A 40 14.27 -21.50 -3.24
N PRO A 41 14.59 -20.39 -2.54
CA PRO A 41 14.66 -19.07 -3.17
C PRO A 41 15.53 -19.13 -4.42
N ARG A 42 14.97 -18.72 -5.56
CA ARG A 42 15.64 -18.81 -6.84
C ARG A 42 16.36 -17.50 -7.12
N ILE A 43 17.63 -17.58 -7.53
CA ILE A 43 18.36 -16.45 -8.08
C ILE A 43 18.07 -16.39 -9.59
N LEU A 44 17.49 -15.28 -10.03
CA LEU A 44 17.20 -14.96 -11.42
C LEU A 44 18.20 -13.93 -11.94
N LYS A 45 18.39 -13.88 -13.26
CA LYS A 45 19.13 -12.80 -13.92
C LYS A 45 18.15 -11.74 -14.42
N ALA A 46 18.26 -10.50 -13.96
CA ALA A 46 17.35 -9.40 -14.30
C ALA A 46 17.11 -9.27 -15.81
N GLN A 47 18.17 -9.37 -16.60
CA GLN A 47 18.15 -9.21 -18.06
C GLN A 47 17.33 -10.28 -18.82
N THR A 48 16.98 -11.41 -18.19
CA THR A 48 16.24 -12.47 -18.88
C THR A 48 14.74 -12.21 -18.94
N PHE A 49 14.21 -11.29 -18.11
CA PHE A 49 12.78 -11.04 -18.00
C PHE A 49 12.41 -9.55 -17.86
N LEU A 50 13.38 -8.66 -17.59
CA LEU A 50 13.18 -7.21 -17.63
C LEU A 50 13.65 -6.63 -18.96
N LYS A 51 13.02 -5.53 -19.37
CA LYS A 51 13.45 -4.79 -20.55
C LYS A 51 14.76 -4.04 -20.28
N PRO A 52 15.63 -3.83 -21.29
CA PRO A 52 16.92 -3.16 -21.10
C PRO A 52 16.83 -1.79 -20.42
N GLU A 53 15.76 -1.02 -20.69
CA GLU A 53 15.57 0.32 -20.13
C GLU A 53 15.29 0.34 -18.62
N VAL A 54 15.02 -0.84 -18.03
CA VAL A 54 14.78 -1.03 -16.59
C VAL A 54 16.07 -1.44 -15.87
N LEU A 55 17.07 -1.94 -16.60
CA LEU A 55 18.30 -2.45 -16.00
C LEU A 55 19.24 -1.31 -15.59
N LYS A 56 19.19 -0.19 -16.29
CA LYS A 56 20.06 0.96 -16.06
C LYS A 56 19.41 2.24 -16.58
N GLY A 57 19.52 3.31 -15.80
CA GLY A 57 19.22 4.68 -16.21
C GLY A 57 20.39 5.61 -15.89
N ASP A 58 20.18 6.91 -16.09
CA ASP A 58 21.21 7.93 -15.84
C ASP A 58 21.52 8.06 -14.34
N HIS A 59 20.55 7.71 -13.49
CA HIS A 59 20.60 7.92 -12.04
C HIS A 59 20.53 6.63 -11.23
N TYR A 60 20.48 5.47 -11.89
CA TYR A 60 20.41 4.18 -11.21
C TYR A 60 21.00 3.03 -12.03
N THR A 61 21.37 1.96 -11.35
CA THR A 61 21.70 0.67 -11.96
C THR A 61 21.10 -0.45 -11.12
N LEU A 62 20.42 -1.38 -11.77
CA LEU A 62 19.84 -2.56 -11.15
C LEU A 62 20.90 -3.66 -11.01
N ASP A 63 20.95 -4.33 -9.85
CA ASP A 63 21.80 -5.51 -9.67
C ASP A 63 21.39 -6.63 -10.63
N GLU A 64 22.37 -7.36 -11.20
CA GLU A 64 22.09 -8.45 -12.16
C GLU A 64 21.29 -9.58 -11.53
N GLU A 65 21.59 -9.89 -10.25
CA GLU A 65 20.96 -10.97 -9.51
C GLU A 65 19.67 -10.49 -8.82
N VAL A 66 18.58 -11.19 -9.11
CA VAL A 66 17.26 -10.94 -8.52
C VAL A 66 16.86 -12.15 -7.70
N HIS A 67 16.61 -11.94 -6.42
CA HIS A 67 16.17 -13.01 -5.53
C HIS A 67 14.64 -13.17 -5.66
N ASN A 68 14.17 -14.38 -5.91
CA ASN A 68 12.75 -14.71 -5.91
C ASN A 68 12.45 -15.61 -4.71
N ASP A 69 11.47 -15.22 -3.89
CA ASP A 69 11.08 -15.94 -2.68
C ASP A 69 9.97 -16.99 -2.91
N GLY A 70 9.72 -17.36 -4.16
CA GLY A 70 8.61 -18.22 -4.58
C GLY A 70 7.34 -17.44 -4.95
N VAL A 71 7.23 -16.16 -4.57
CA VAL A 71 6.05 -15.32 -4.86
C VAL A 71 6.45 -14.01 -5.54
N LEU A 72 7.40 -13.28 -4.97
CA LEU A 72 7.81 -11.95 -5.40
C LEU A 72 9.32 -11.90 -5.67
N ASN A 73 9.66 -11.06 -6.64
CA ASN A 73 11.05 -10.69 -6.90
C ASN A 73 11.50 -9.59 -5.95
N HIS A 74 12.72 -9.73 -5.44
CA HIS A 74 13.42 -8.79 -4.59
C HIS A 74 14.58 -8.18 -5.38
N TYR A 75 14.53 -6.86 -5.53
CA TYR A 75 15.49 -6.10 -6.31
C TYR A 75 16.35 -5.23 -5.41
N SER A 76 17.58 -5.02 -5.84
CA SER A 76 18.54 -4.09 -5.25
C SER A 76 18.94 -3.10 -6.33
N VAL A 77 18.66 -1.82 -6.09
CA VAL A 77 18.86 -0.73 -7.05
C VAL A 77 19.89 0.22 -6.48
N ASN A 78 21.03 0.33 -7.17
CA ASN A 78 22.08 1.27 -6.80
C ASN A 78 21.73 2.64 -7.39
N THR A 79 21.55 3.63 -6.53
CA THR A 79 21.26 5.02 -6.93
C THR A 79 22.40 5.93 -6.50
N THR A 80 22.41 7.17 -6.99
CA THR A 80 23.35 8.21 -6.52
C THR A 80 23.19 8.55 -5.03
N PHE A 81 22.09 8.13 -4.39
CA PHE A 81 21.78 8.39 -2.98
C PHE A 81 21.92 7.15 -2.10
N GLY A 82 22.44 6.04 -2.65
CA GLY A 82 22.60 4.76 -1.95
C GLY A 82 21.80 3.62 -2.58
N THR A 83 21.97 2.41 -2.03
CA THR A 83 21.29 1.21 -2.49
C THR A 83 19.89 1.11 -1.88
N VAL A 84 18.88 0.98 -2.73
CA VAL A 84 17.47 0.83 -2.34
C VAL A 84 17.00 -0.59 -2.65
N LYS A 85 16.35 -1.22 -1.67
CA LYS A 85 15.75 -2.56 -1.85
C LYS A 85 14.25 -2.43 -2.04
N VAL A 86 13.72 -3.12 -3.05
CA VAL A 86 12.28 -3.13 -3.35
C VAL A 86 11.77 -4.53 -3.62
N ILE A 87 10.54 -4.78 -3.16
CA ILE A 87 9.87 -6.07 -3.26
C ILE A 87 8.74 -5.92 -4.28
N SER A 88 8.64 -6.84 -5.24
CA SER A 88 7.82 -6.85 -6.47
C SER A 88 8.39 -6.04 -7.64
N THR A 89 8.10 -6.51 -8.85
CA THR A 89 8.47 -5.84 -10.11
C THR A 89 7.79 -4.48 -10.25
N SER A 90 6.55 -4.34 -9.80
CA SER A 90 5.81 -3.07 -9.78
C SER A 90 6.46 -2.04 -8.86
N SER A 91 6.96 -2.44 -7.67
CA SER A 91 7.75 -1.53 -6.83
C SER A 91 9.03 -1.06 -7.51
N LEU A 92 9.71 -1.94 -8.26
CA LEU A 92 10.89 -1.57 -9.03
C LEU A 92 10.56 -0.49 -10.06
N TYR A 93 9.50 -0.66 -10.84
CA TYR A 93 9.13 0.35 -11.82
C TYR A 93 8.68 1.67 -11.20
N ILE A 94 7.95 1.64 -10.07
CA ILE A 94 7.60 2.85 -9.32
C ILE A 94 8.89 3.57 -8.91
N LEU A 95 9.83 2.87 -8.27
CA LEU A 95 11.10 3.45 -7.82
C LEU A 95 11.86 4.10 -8.98
N ILE A 96 11.96 3.42 -10.13
CA ILE A 96 12.63 3.96 -11.31
C ILE A 96 11.94 5.24 -11.79
N GLN A 97 10.61 5.26 -11.89
CA GLN A 97 9.86 6.46 -12.26
C GLN A 97 10.09 7.61 -11.27
N GLU A 98 10.14 7.31 -9.96
CA GLU A 98 10.40 8.31 -8.94
C GLU A 98 11.83 8.89 -9.05
N ILE A 99 12.84 8.04 -9.29
CA ILE A 99 14.23 8.48 -9.45
C ILE A 99 14.36 9.45 -10.63
N GLU A 100 13.81 9.09 -11.78
CA GLU A 100 13.86 9.93 -12.97
C GLU A 100 13.05 11.23 -12.80
N ALA A 101 11.89 11.14 -12.12
CA ALA A 101 11.09 12.32 -11.78
C ALA A 101 11.85 13.27 -10.84
N ILE A 102 12.47 12.77 -9.77
CA ILE A 102 13.29 13.56 -8.85
C ILE A 102 14.41 14.27 -9.61
N ALA A 103 15.11 13.54 -10.48
CA ALA A 103 16.21 14.11 -11.25
C ALA A 103 15.75 15.22 -12.21
N ALA A 104 14.58 15.06 -12.82
CA ALA A 104 13.99 16.09 -13.67
C ALA A 104 13.47 17.29 -12.86
N MET A 105 12.81 17.07 -11.73
CA MET A 105 12.34 18.14 -10.84
C MET A 105 13.49 19.00 -10.32
N LYS A 106 14.62 18.39 -9.97
CA LYS A 106 15.83 19.10 -9.50
C LYS A 106 16.45 20.04 -10.53
N LYS A 107 16.16 19.87 -11.83
CA LYS A 107 16.63 20.78 -12.88
C LYS A 107 15.78 22.05 -12.98
N ILE A 108 14.64 22.10 -12.30
CA ILE A 108 13.75 23.26 -12.29
C ILE A 108 14.22 24.23 -11.21
N GLU A 109 14.64 25.42 -11.63
CA GLU A 109 14.99 26.51 -10.73
C GLU A 109 13.74 27.10 -10.07
N THR A 110 13.83 27.38 -8.76
CA THR A 110 12.78 28.03 -7.97
C THR A 110 13.38 29.11 -7.08
N ASP A 111 12.57 30.09 -6.68
CA ASP A 111 12.95 31.04 -5.63
C ASP A 111 12.70 30.43 -4.25
N ASP A 112 13.68 29.69 -3.75
CA ASP A 112 13.60 28.98 -2.46
C ASP A 112 13.44 29.94 -1.27
N THR A 113 13.93 31.18 -1.39
CA THR A 113 13.79 32.19 -0.34
C THR A 113 12.36 32.71 -0.22
N ALA A 114 11.69 32.90 -1.36
CA ALA A 114 10.26 33.23 -1.40
C ALA A 114 9.41 32.06 -0.88
N ILE A 115 9.75 30.82 -1.25
CA ILE A 115 9.08 29.61 -0.76
C ILE A 115 9.15 29.50 0.77
N GLU A 116 10.35 29.66 1.36
CA GLU A 116 10.52 29.50 2.81
C GLU A 116 9.78 30.59 3.60
N SER A 117 9.80 31.83 3.09
CA SER A 117 9.06 32.95 3.68
C SER A 117 7.55 32.68 3.72
N LEU A 118 6.98 32.13 2.65
CA LEU A 118 5.56 31.79 2.62
C LEU A 118 5.23 30.53 3.44
N LYS A 119 6.08 29.50 3.43
CA LYS A 119 5.93 28.34 4.31
C LYS A 119 5.82 28.78 5.76
N GLN A 120 6.66 29.72 6.20
CA GLN A 120 6.60 30.25 7.55
C GLN A 120 5.31 31.04 7.81
N SER A 121 4.87 31.86 6.86
CA SER A 121 3.59 32.58 6.94
C SER A 121 2.39 31.61 7.07
N GLY A 122 2.33 30.58 6.21
CA GLY A 122 1.28 29.57 6.24
C GLY A 122 1.27 28.77 7.55
N LYS A 123 2.44 28.37 8.06
CA LYS A 123 2.59 27.73 9.39
C LYS A 123 2.03 28.62 10.50
N ASN A 124 2.33 29.92 10.47
CA ASN A 124 1.83 30.88 11.44
C ASN A 124 0.30 31.04 11.37
N THR A 125 -0.29 31.07 10.18
CA THR A 125 -1.75 31.12 10.00
C THR A 125 -2.44 29.85 10.47
N ALA A 126 -1.90 28.67 10.14
CA ALA A 126 -2.45 27.38 10.57
C ALA A 126 -2.39 27.21 12.10
N ALA A 127 -1.28 27.65 12.73
CA ALA A 127 -1.19 27.71 14.18
C ALA A 127 -2.24 28.65 14.80
N GLY A 128 -2.51 29.79 14.16
CA GLY A 128 -3.58 30.71 14.55
C GLY A 128 -4.98 30.09 14.47
N LEU A 129 -5.27 29.32 13.42
CA LEU A 129 -6.53 28.57 13.27
C LEU A 129 -6.65 27.41 14.29
N LYS A 130 -5.56 26.73 14.61
CA LYS A 130 -5.55 25.72 15.68
C LYS A 130 -5.90 26.36 17.02
N ASN A 131 -5.31 27.52 17.33
CA ASN A 131 -5.63 28.27 18.56
C ASN A 131 -7.10 28.72 18.59
N LEU A 132 -7.71 29.02 17.43
CA LEU A 132 -9.14 29.33 17.32
C LEU A 132 -10.05 28.14 17.68
N VAL A 133 -9.64 26.91 17.36
CA VAL A 133 -10.39 25.67 17.65
C VAL A 133 -10.16 25.22 19.09
N ASP A 134 -8.91 25.30 19.58
CA ASP A 134 -8.52 24.85 20.92
C ASP A 134 -8.94 25.85 22.02
N ASP A 135 -9.08 27.15 21.71
CA ASP A 135 -9.60 28.18 22.62
C ASP A 135 -10.74 29.04 22.01
N PRO A 136 -11.99 28.53 22.05
CA PRO A 136 -13.14 29.26 21.52
C PRO A 136 -13.58 30.44 22.38
N ARG A 137 -13.13 30.57 23.64
CA ARG A 137 -13.56 31.67 24.53
C ARG A 137 -12.74 32.94 24.31
N GLY A 138 -11.44 32.82 24.03
CA GLY A 138 -10.58 33.97 23.73
C GLY A 138 -10.87 34.67 22.40
N THR A 139 -11.55 33.99 21.47
CA THR A 139 -11.76 34.51 20.10
C THR A 139 -13.14 35.15 19.87
N PHE A 140 -14.07 35.00 20.82
CA PHE A 140 -15.45 35.44 20.66
C PHE A 140 -15.61 36.98 20.63
N GLU A 141 -14.60 37.73 21.08
CA GLU A 141 -14.67 39.20 21.12
C GLU A 141 -14.31 39.88 19.79
N SER A 142 -13.76 39.17 18.79
CA SER A 142 -13.21 39.79 17.56
C SER A 142 -13.87 39.38 16.22
N ALA A 143 -14.87 38.51 16.21
CA ALA A 143 -15.48 38.01 14.96
C ALA A 143 -17.02 38.00 15.03
N ALA A 144 -17.65 39.18 14.85
CA ALA A 144 -19.10 39.29 14.82
C ALA A 144 -19.70 39.00 13.41
N ALA A 145 -20.63 38.04 13.38
CA ALA A 145 -21.84 37.96 12.53
C ALA A 145 -21.84 37.33 11.11
N GLY A 146 -20.95 36.39 10.75
CA GLY A 146 -20.92 35.84 9.37
C GLY A 146 -21.18 34.34 9.10
N VAL A 147 -20.93 33.41 10.03
CA VAL A 147 -20.56 32.01 9.65
C VAL A 147 -21.53 30.91 10.16
N GLY A 148 -22.67 31.27 10.74
CA GLY A 148 -23.55 30.32 11.43
C GLY A 148 -24.18 29.21 10.57
N SER A 149 -24.36 29.42 9.26
CA SER A 149 -25.08 28.47 8.38
C SER A 149 -24.20 27.39 7.75
N LEU A 150 -22.88 27.59 7.67
CA LEU A 150 -21.94 26.62 7.10
C LEU A 150 -21.52 25.55 8.13
N PHE A 151 -21.44 25.92 9.41
CA PHE A 151 -20.99 25.03 10.49
C PHE A 151 -21.95 23.86 10.76
N ASN A 152 -23.25 24.04 10.49
CA ASN A 152 -24.26 23.01 10.74
C ASN A 152 -24.21 21.82 9.76
N ARG A 153 -23.49 21.95 8.63
CA ARG A 153 -23.34 20.85 7.66
C ARG A 153 -22.09 20.00 7.91
N ALA A 154 -21.17 20.45 8.77
CA ALA A 154 -19.89 19.78 9.04
C ALA A 154 -19.88 18.91 10.33
N LYS A 155 -20.94 18.93 11.14
CA LYS A 155 -20.99 18.22 12.43
C LYS A 155 -21.13 16.68 12.34
N GLY A 156 -21.31 16.12 11.14
CA GLY A 156 -21.57 14.68 10.95
C GLY A 156 -20.33 13.78 10.75
N THR A 157 -19.12 14.33 10.62
CA THR A 157 -17.96 13.55 10.13
C THR A 157 -16.63 13.90 10.80
N ILE A 158 -16.63 14.73 11.84
CA ILE A 158 -15.40 15.24 12.47
C ILE A 158 -15.17 14.48 13.78
N GLY A 159 -14.50 13.35 13.68
CA GLY A 159 -13.96 12.65 14.84
C GLY A 159 -13.45 11.28 14.42
N LYS A 160 -12.13 11.06 14.56
CA LYS A 160 -11.39 9.80 14.34
C LYS A 160 -10.75 9.56 12.95
N ARG A 161 -10.30 10.60 12.23
CA ARG A 161 -9.34 10.38 11.13
C ARG A 161 -7.93 10.60 11.66
N GLU A 162 -7.14 9.54 11.77
CA GLU A 162 -5.71 9.66 12.01
C GLU A 162 -5.01 9.98 10.68
N VAL A 163 -4.12 10.97 10.70
CA VAL A 163 -3.31 11.32 9.52
C VAL A 163 -2.29 10.21 9.32
N THR A 164 -2.33 9.55 8.16
CA THR A 164 -1.37 8.49 7.85
C THR A 164 0.02 9.08 7.65
N GLY A 165 1.11 8.35 7.94
CA GLY A 165 2.48 8.86 7.77
C GLY A 165 2.90 9.19 6.33
N ALA A 166 2.01 8.99 5.35
CA ALA A 166 2.18 9.41 3.96
C ALA A 166 1.42 10.72 3.62
N GLU A 167 0.73 11.31 4.60
CA GLU A 167 0.05 12.61 4.50
C GLU A 167 0.84 13.63 5.33
N ASP A 168 1.35 14.69 4.69
CA ASP A 168 2.10 15.72 5.42
C ASP A 168 1.16 16.73 6.09
N SER A 169 1.31 16.89 7.40
CA SER A 169 0.29 17.54 8.21
C SER A 169 0.48 19.06 8.28
N LYS A 170 -0.60 19.79 7.96
CA LYS A 170 -0.92 21.21 8.26
C LYS A 170 -0.76 22.22 7.12
N VAL A 171 0.15 22.02 6.18
CA VAL A 171 0.27 22.89 4.99
C VAL A 171 -0.63 22.42 3.84
N GLU A 172 -0.84 21.10 3.72
CA GLU A 172 -1.71 20.48 2.70
C GLU A 172 -3.20 20.87 2.81
N GLN A 173 -3.61 21.53 3.89
CA GLN A 173 -4.98 22.06 4.04
C GLN A 173 -5.22 23.34 3.22
N LEU A 174 -4.17 23.96 2.68
CA LEU A 174 -4.32 25.05 1.72
C LEU A 174 -4.78 24.46 0.38
N ILE A 175 -6.07 24.65 0.04
CA ILE A 175 -6.71 24.09 -1.15
C ILE A 175 -5.88 24.34 -2.44
N GLY A 176 -5.21 25.49 -2.54
CA GLY A 176 -4.34 25.81 -3.67
C GLY A 176 -3.06 24.97 -3.75
N PHE A 177 -2.39 24.73 -2.61
CA PHE A 177 -1.13 24.00 -2.55
C PHE A 177 -1.28 22.53 -2.95
N SER A 178 -2.26 21.84 -2.36
CA SER A 178 -2.50 20.43 -2.65
C SER A 178 -2.92 20.20 -4.10
N LYS A 179 -3.65 21.14 -4.70
CA LYS A 179 -3.97 21.11 -6.13
C LYS A 179 -2.71 21.22 -6.98
N SER A 180 -1.83 22.19 -6.70
CA SER A 180 -0.55 22.34 -7.40
C SER A 180 0.33 21.10 -7.29
N LYS A 181 0.49 20.55 -6.07
CA LYS A 181 1.25 19.31 -5.82
C LYS A 181 0.70 18.14 -6.64
N GLY A 182 -0.62 17.99 -6.67
CA GLY A 182 -1.30 16.98 -7.48
C GLY A 182 -1.08 17.11 -8.98
N GLN A 183 -1.16 18.33 -9.51
CA GLN A 183 -0.91 18.62 -10.92
C GLN A 183 0.54 18.33 -11.32
N ILE A 184 1.50 18.71 -10.48
CA ILE A 184 2.92 18.40 -10.67
C ILE A 184 3.14 16.89 -10.61
N ALA A 185 2.58 16.20 -9.61
CA ALA A 185 2.68 14.74 -9.50
C ALA A 185 2.17 14.04 -10.78
N ASN A 186 1.03 14.48 -11.33
CA ASN A 186 0.51 13.98 -12.61
C ASN A 186 1.43 14.23 -13.78
N GLN A 187 1.98 15.44 -13.90
CA GLN A 187 2.91 15.80 -14.98
C GLN A 187 4.16 14.91 -14.96
N PHE A 188 4.71 14.67 -13.78
CA PHE A 188 5.89 13.81 -13.58
C PHE A 188 5.54 12.31 -13.46
N ARG A 189 4.25 11.95 -13.59
CA ARG A 189 3.74 10.57 -13.54
C ARG A 189 4.13 9.82 -12.27
N VAL A 190 4.14 10.53 -11.14
CA VAL A 190 4.42 10.01 -9.80
C VAL A 190 3.16 10.09 -8.94
N ASN A 191 3.22 9.46 -7.77
CA ASN A 191 2.13 9.49 -6.80
C ASN A 191 2.34 10.61 -5.78
N MET A 192 1.36 11.50 -5.62
CA MET A 192 1.38 12.57 -4.62
C MET A 192 1.52 12.04 -3.18
N TYR A 193 1.04 10.83 -2.91
CA TYR A 193 1.12 10.15 -1.62
C TYR A 193 2.26 9.12 -1.54
N SER A 194 3.31 9.30 -2.36
CA SER A 194 4.51 8.46 -2.25
C SER A 194 5.17 8.62 -0.87
N ARG A 195 5.76 7.54 -0.37
CA ARG A 195 6.55 7.55 0.88
C ARG A 195 8.02 7.90 0.65
N ASN A 196 8.42 8.20 -0.59
CA ASN A 196 9.77 8.63 -0.91
C ASN A 196 9.97 10.08 -0.49
N GLU A 197 10.73 10.31 0.59
CA GLU A 197 10.93 11.64 1.17
C GLU A 197 11.62 12.63 0.22
N VAL A 198 12.53 12.14 -0.63
CA VAL A 198 13.20 12.98 -1.63
C VAL A 198 12.20 13.43 -2.69
N LEU A 199 11.32 12.54 -3.12
CA LEU A 199 10.23 12.89 -4.04
C LEU A 199 9.26 13.87 -3.39
N GLN A 200 8.85 13.64 -2.13
CA GLN A 200 7.96 14.55 -1.41
C GLN A 200 8.56 15.95 -1.30
N THR A 201 9.85 16.05 -1.01
CA THR A 201 10.57 17.33 -0.92
C THR A 201 10.53 18.10 -2.24
N GLU A 202 10.79 17.44 -3.36
CA GLU A 202 10.75 18.08 -4.68
C GLU A 202 9.33 18.43 -5.11
N LEU A 203 8.36 17.56 -4.86
CA LEU A 203 6.94 17.83 -5.10
C LEU A 203 6.47 19.05 -4.32
N ASP A 204 6.83 19.16 -3.04
CA ASP A 204 6.47 20.30 -2.19
C ASP A 204 7.16 21.59 -2.63
N ARG A 205 8.45 21.54 -3.00
CA ARG A 205 9.19 22.70 -3.51
C ARG A 205 8.53 23.26 -4.76
N LEU A 206 8.24 22.40 -5.73
CA LEU A 206 7.60 22.82 -6.97
C LEU A 206 6.14 23.25 -6.75
N ALA A 207 5.40 22.59 -5.85
CA ALA A 207 4.03 22.98 -5.53
C ALA A 207 3.95 24.37 -4.90
N TRP A 208 4.90 24.70 -4.01
CA TRP A 208 5.01 26.05 -3.46
C TRP A 208 5.38 27.07 -4.52
N ALA A 209 6.33 26.74 -5.41
CA ALA A 209 6.69 27.62 -6.52
C ALA A 209 5.50 27.87 -7.46
N ASP A 210 4.74 26.84 -7.81
CA ASP A 210 3.56 26.93 -8.67
C ASP A 210 2.47 27.79 -8.03
N TYR A 211 2.16 27.51 -6.77
CA TYR A 211 1.18 28.24 -5.98
C TYR A 211 1.52 29.74 -5.86
N LEU A 212 2.82 30.07 -5.81
CA LEU A 212 3.33 31.44 -5.78
C LEU A 212 3.34 32.14 -7.14
N GLY A 213 3.04 31.43 -8.23
CA GLY A 213 3.25 31.92 -9.60
C GLY A 213 4.72 32.04 -10.00
N GLY A 214 5.62 31.40 -9.23
CA GLY A 214 7.06 31.36 -9.48
C GLY A 214 7.48 30.34 -10.54
N LEU A 215 6.60 29.41 -10.93
CA LEU A 215 6.82 28.56 -12.09
C LEU A 215 6.35 29.28 -13.36
N GLY A 216 7.28 29.55 -14.27
CA GLY A 216 6.94 30.08 -15.60
C GLY A 216 6.14 29.06 -16.43
N VAL A 217 5.27 29.55 -17.33
CA VAL A 217 4.41 28.73 -18.21
C VAL A 217 5.20 27.68 -19.03
N GLY A 218 6.50 27.91 -19.29
CA GLY A 218 7.40 27.01 -20.04
C GLY A 218 8.10 25.91 -19.24
N VAL A 219 8.03 25.92 -17.91
CA VAL A 219 8.63 24.86 -17.06
C VAL A 219 7.79 23.57 -17.09
N LEU A 220 6.50 23.70 -17.38
CA LEU A 220 5.52 22.60 -17.45
C LEU A 220 5.76 21.63 -18.63
N THR A 221 6.71 21.90 -19.52
CA THR A 221 7.00 21.05 -20.69
C THR A 221 8.16 20.09 -20.51
N SER A 222 8.84 20.07 -19.35
CA SER A 222 9.90 19.11 -19.06
C SER A 222 9.31 17.74 -18.77
N ALA A 223 8.89 17.03 -19.81
CA ALA A 223 8.54 15.62 -19.72
C ALA A 223 9.80 14.84 -19.32
N VAL A 224 9.70 13.97 -18.32
CA VAL A 224 10.75 12.98 -18.01
C VAL A 224 10.88 12.05 -19.23
N PRO A 225 12.00 12.06 -19.96
CA PRO A 225 12.26 11.08 -20.99
C PRO A 225 12.77 9.81 -20.32
N GLY A 226 12.00 8.72 -20.37
CA GLY A 226 12.46 7.43 -19.83
C GLY A 226 11.35 6.68 -19.13
N VAL A 227 11.26 5.39 -19.46
CA VAL A 227 10.35 4.35 -18.93
C VAL A 227 8.89 4.82 -18.80
N GLY A 228 8.07 4.54 -19.82
CA GLY A 228 6.64 4.87 -19.79
C GLY A 228 6.01 4.50 -18.45
N GLY A 229 5.68 5.53 -17.66
CA GLY A 229 5.30 5.41 -16.24
C GLY A 229 4.45 4.18 -15.98
N VAL A 230 5.02 3.23 -15.24
CA VAL A 230 4.33 2.00 -14.88
C VAL A 230 3.38 2.34 -13.76
N ILE A 231 2.14 2.54 -14.18
CA ILE A 231 1.00 2.60 -13.30
C ILE A 231 0.71 1.16 -12.86
N LEU A 232 0.34 0.96 -11.59
CA LEU A 232 -0.04 -0.33 -10.99
C LEU A 232 -1.16 -1.06 -11.76
N THR A 233 -1.76 -0.41 -12.76
CA THR A 233 -2.65 -0.97 -13.78
C THR A 233 -2.33 -0.28 -15.13
N THR A 234 -2.17 -1.01 -16.24
CA THR A 234 -1.69 -0.43 -17.52
C THR A 234 -2.79 -0.01 -18.50
N SER A 235 -4.06 -0.12 -18.09
CA SER A 235 -5.21 0.23 -18.93
C SER A 235 -5.51 1.74 -18.93
N GLY A 236 -6.26 2.26 -19.91
CA GLY A 236 -6.67 3.67 -19.94
C GLY A 236 -7.41 4.13 -18.66
N THR A 237 -8.17 3.22 -18.03
CA THR A 237 -8.83 3.42 -16.74
C THR A 237 -7.85 3.73 -15.60
N ALA A 238 -6.64 3.21 -15.66
CA ALA A 238 -5.61 3.41 -14.66
C ALA A 238 -5.06 4.85 -14.63
N ARG A 239 -4.93 5.47 -15.80
CA ARG A 239 -4.47 6.86 -15.93
C ARG A 239 -5.46 7.81 -15.27
N LEU A 240 -6.76 7.61 -15.52
CA LEU A 240 -7.82 8.39 -14.91
C LEU A 240 -7.89 8.19 -13.40
N LEU A 241 -7.70 6.96 -12.92
CA LEU A 241 -7.66 6.69 -11.48
C LEU A 241 -6.46 7.39 -10.82
N ASN A 242 -5.28 7.33 -11.43
CA ASN A 242 -4.11 8.03 -10.92
C ASN A 242 -4.30 9.56 -10.91
N GLU A 243 -4.86 10.10 -11.98
CA GLU A 243 -5.14 11.54 -12.07
C GLU A 243 -6.11 11.95 -10.96
N ALA A 244 -7.17 11.17 -10.74
CA ALA A 244 -8.12 11.39 -9.64
C ALA A 244 -7.44 11.30 -8.27
N ILE A 245 -6.61 10.28 -8.03
CA ILE A 245 -5.85 10.13 -6.78
C ILE A 245 -4.95 11.34 -6.54
N ASN A 246 -4.21 11.80 -7.54
CA ASN A 246 -3.29 12.91 -7.38
C ASN A 246 -4.00 14.26 -7.23
N THR A 247 -5.20 14.45 -7.79
CA THR A 247 -5.88 15.75 -7.80
C THR A 247 -6.99 15.88 -6.75
N THR A 248 -7.25 14.82 -5.99
CA THR A 248 -8.28 14.79 -4.95
C THR A 248 -7.62 14.81 -3.57
N PRO A 249 -8.01 15.71 -2.65
CA PRO A 249 -7.49 15.73 -1.28
C PRO A 249 -7.73 14.41 -0.53
N SER A 250 -6.85 14.07 0.42
CA SER A 250 -6.90 12.79 1.14
C SER A 250 -8.19 12.59 1.93
N SER A 251 -8.76 13.66 2.49
CA SER A 251 -10.04 13.63 3.20
C SER A 251 -11.22 13.33 2.28
N GLU A 252 -11.18 13.82 1.05
CA GLU A 252 -12.20 13.54 0.05
C GLU A 252 -12.05 12.12 -0.51
N LEU A 253 -10.82 11.68 -0.79
CA LEU A 253 -10.54 10.27 -1.13
C LEU A 253 -11.04 9.31 -0.04
N TRP A 254 -10.79 9.64 1.24
CA TRP A 254 -11.27 8.86 2.37
C TRP A 254 -12.80 8.74 2.36
N LEU A 255 -13.52 9.85 2.14
CA LEU A 255 -14.98 9.85 2.08
C LEU A 255 -15.51 9.08 0.86
N GLN A 256 -14.91 9.27 -0.32
CA GLN A 256 -15.25 8.52 -1.53
C GLN A 256 -15.04 7.01 -1.32
N ASN A 257 -13.93 6.63 -0.70
CA ASN A 257 -13.61 5.24 -0.38
C ASN A 257 -14.60 4.65 0.61
N LYS A 258 -14.92 5.38 1.68
CA LYS A 258 -15.96 4.99 2.66
C LYS A 258 -17.29 4.73 1.97
N ASN A 259 -17.78 5.68 1.17
CA ASN A 259 -19.06 5.56 0.47
C ASN A 259 -19.09 4.36 -0.49
N LYS A 260 -18.00 4.09 -1.23
CA LYS A 260 -17.90 2.92 -2.11
C LYS A 260 -17.95 1.61 -1.33
N LEU A 261 -17.19 1.51 -0.24
CA LEU A 261 -17.18 0.33 0.62
C LEU A 261 -18.55 0.07 1.27
N SER A 262 -19.21 1.12 1.77
CA SER A 262 -20.57 1.02 2.29
C SER A 262 -21.57 0.62 1.20
N GLY A 263 -21.42 1.14 -0.03
CA GLY A 263 -22.22 0.76 -1.19
C GLY A 263 -22.07 -0.70 -1.61
N MET A 264 -20.92 -1.32 -1.31
CA MET A 264 -20.69 -2.76 -1.48
C MET A 264 -21.24 -3.61 -0.32
N GLY A 265 -21.90 -3.00 0.68
CA GLY A 265 -22.53 -3.70 1.79
C GLY A 265 -21.56 -4.17 2.89
N MET A 266 -20.36 -3.59 2.97
CA MET A 266 -19.37 -3.95 3.99
C MET A 266 -19.72 -3.35 5.36
N ASN A 267 -19.26 -4.00 6.43
CA ASN A 267 -19.52 -3.55 7.80
C ASN A 267 -18.77 -2.24 8.11
N GLU A 268 -19.48 -1.27 8.71
CA GLU A 268 -18.96 0.07 9.01
C GLU A 268 -17.69 0.05 9.87
N ASP A 269 -17.63 -0.79 10.92
CA ASP A 269 -16.44 -0.89 11.78
C ASP A 269 -15.23 -1.42 10.98
N THR A 270 -15.47 -2.37 10.08
CA THR A 270 -14.43 -2.91 9.18
C THR A 270 -13.92 -1.83 8.21
N ILE A 271 -14.82 -1.01 7.67
CA ILE A 271 -14.49 0.12 6.80
C ILE A 271 -13.62 1.13 7.56
N GLU A 272 -14.04 1.55 8.76
CA GLU A 272 -13.31 2.54 9.53
C GLU A 272 -11.94 2.02 9.99
N LEU A 273 -11.83 0.76 10.40
CA LEU A 273 -10.54 0.14 10.75
C LEU A 273 -9.60 0.13 9.54
N PHE A 274 -10.11 -0.18 8.34
CA PHE A 274 -9.30 -0.22 7.14
C PHE A 274 -8.85 1.18 6.70
N LEU A 275 -9.77 2.14 6.63
CA LEU A 275 -9.48 3.49 6.17
C LEU A 275 -8.62 4.29 7.14
N ASN A 276 -8.51 3.86 8.40
CA ASN A 276 -7.58 4.43 9.39
C ASN A 276 -6.30 3.60 9.58
N ASN A 277 -6.06 2.53 8.79
CA ASN A 277 -4.84 1.75 8.91
C ASN A 277 -3.63 2.56 8.37
N PRO A 278 -2.63 2.91 9.21
CA PRO A 278 -1.48 3.72 8.82
C PRO A 278 -0.53 3.03 7.83
N ALA A 279 -0.63 1.70 7.67
CA ALA A 279 0.12 0.96 6.67
C ALA A 279 -0.28 1.35 5.23
N PHE A 280 -1.51 1.79 5.00
CA PHE A 280 -1.99 2.22 3.69
C PHE A 280 -1.82 3.74 3.51
N SER A 281 -1.33 4.15 2.35
CA SER A 281 -1.46 5.54 1.91
C SER A 281 -2.85 5.78 1.31
N PRO A 282 -3.33 7.04 1.24
CA PRO A 282 -4.62 7.36 0.59
C PRO A 282 -4.72 6.80 -0.84
N ALA A 283 -3.61 6.79 -1.58
CA ALA A 283 -3.54 6.17 -2.90
C ALA A 283 -3.76 4.65 -2.87
N LEU A 284 -3.09 3.92 -1.97
CA LEU A 284 -3.27 2.46 -1.87
C LEU A 284 -4.68 2.09 -1.43
N GLN A 285 -5.27 2.85 -0.50
CA GLN A 285 -6.68 2.67 -0.12
C GLN A 285 -7.59 2.84 -1.34
N THR A 286 -7.40 3.93 -2.09
CA THR A 286 -8.23 4.24 -3.26
C THR A 286 -8.07 3.19 -4.38
N VAL A 287 -6.85 2.72 -4.63
CA VAL A 287 -6.61 1.64 -5.60
C VAL A 287 -7.30 0.34 -5.16
N LEU A 288 -7.16 -0.05 -3.89
CA LEU A 288 -7.82 -1.25 -3.39
C LEU A 288 -9.34 -1.14 -3.50
N VAL A 289 -9.93 -0.02 -3.05
CA VAL A 289 -11.39 0.19 -3.10
C VAL A 289 -11.89 0.22 -4.55
N ALA A 290 -11.24 0.94 -5.46
CA ALA A 290 -11.60 0.96 -6.87
C ALA A 290 -11.48 -0.43 -7.53
N THR A 291 -10.50 -1.22 -7.10
CA THR A 291 -10.31 -2.59 -7.57
C THR A 291 -11.46 -3.49 -7.13
N LEU A 292 -11.88 -3.42 -5.86
CA LEU A 292 -13.03 -4.17 -5.35
C LEU A 292 -14.32 -3.74 -6.05
N ASP A 293 -14.51 -2.44 -6.24
CA ASP A 293 -15.65 -1.86 -6.96
C ASP A 293 -15.72 -2.35 -8.43
N SER A 294 -14.57 -2.59 -9.06
CA SER A 294 -14.53 -3.17 -10.42
C SER A 294 -14.95 -4.64 -10.50
N MET A 295 -15.07 -5.31 -9.35
CA MET A 295 -15.48 -6.71 -9.21
C MET A 295 -16.90 -6.85 -8.62
N GLN A 296 -17.75 -5.82 -8.74
CA GLN A 296 -19.16 -5.92 -8.33
C GLN A 296 -19.84 -7.17 -8.92
N GLY A 297 -20.53 -7.93 -8.08
CA GLY A 297 -21.14 -9.22 -8.43
C GLY A 297 -20.30 -10.44 -8.04
N VAL A 298 -19.05 -10.27 -7.61
CA VAL A 298 -18.28 -11.31 -6.93
C VAL A 298 -18.70 -11.37 -5.46
N ASP A 299 -19.08 -12.55 -4.97
CA ASP A 299 -19.45 -12.72 -3.57
C ASP A 299 -18.23 -12.55 -2.64
N ASN A 300 -18.47 -12.01 -1.44
CA ASN A 300 -17.49 -11.93 -0.34
C ASN A 300 -16.25 -11.05 -0.63
N LEU A 301 -16.42 -9.94 -1.35
CA LEU A 301 -15.36 -8.93 -1.57
C LEU A 301 -14.78 -8.36 -0.26
N GLU A 302 -15.57 -8.32 0.81
CA GLU A 302 -15.14 -7.87 2.15
C GLU A 302 -13.95 -8.69 2.70
N LEU A 303 -13.73 -9.91 2.20
CA LEU A 303 -12.56 -10.72 2.56
C LEU A 303 -11.25 -9.97 2.29
N TYR A 304 -11.13 -9.23 1.18
CA TYR A 304 -9.94 -8.43 0.89
C TYR A 304 -9.70 -7.34 1.94
N VAL A 305 -10.76 -6.66 2.37
CA VAL A 305 -10.67 -5.61 3.39
C VAL A 305 -10.26 -6.22 4.74
N LYS A 306 -10.82 -7.37 5.12
CA LYS A 306 -10.44 -8.10 6.33
C LYS A 306 -8.98 -8.55 6.33
N ILE A 307 -8.47 -9.01 5.18
CA ILE A 307 -7.06 -9.36 5.01
C ILE A 307 -6.20 -8.07 5.05
N ALA A 308 -6.64 -6.99 4.43
CA ALA A 308 -5.96 -5.69 4.46
C ALA A 308 -5.77 -5.15 5.88
N LEU A 309 -6.68 -5.43 6.82
CA LEU A 309 -6.51 -5.09 8.24
C LEU A 309 -5.26 -5.72 8.88
N GLN A 310 -4.75 -6.84 8.34
CA GLN A 310 -3.54 -7.50 8.83
C GLN A 310 -2.25 -6.82 8.36
N ALA A 311 -2.33 -5.87 7.42
CA ALA A 311 -1.15 -5.13 7.00
C ALA A 311 -0.66 -4.23 8.14
N SER A 312 0.48 -4.59 8.72
CA SER A 312 1.15 -3.84 9.77
C SER A 312 2.21 -2.87 9.25
N ASN A 313 2.54 -2.95 7.96
CA ASN A 313 3.59 -2.12 7.35
C ASN A 313 3.28 -1.78 5.88
N PRO A 314 3.93 -0.73 5.34
CA PRO A 314 3.79 -0.28 3.95
C PRO A 314 3.93 -1.36 2.88
N VAL A 315 4.89 -2.27 3.06
CA VAL A 315 5.19 -3.33 2.09
C VAL A 315 4.02 -4.30 2.01
N MET A 316 3.51 -4.76 3.16
CA MET A 316 2.36 -5.66 3.22
C MET A 316 1.10 -5.01 2.62
N ALA A 317 0.83 -3.75 2.95
CA ALA A 317 -0.31 -3.02 2.39
C ALA A 317 -0.27 -2.96 0.85
N LYS A 318 0.92 -2.73 0.28
CA LYS A 318 1.13 -2.72 -1.16
C LYS A 318 0.93 -4.10 -1.78
N ILE A 319 1.53 -5.14 -1.21
CA ILE A 319 1.39 -6.53 -1.70
C ILE A 319 -0.07 -6.97 -1.71
N LEU A 320 -0.84 -6.66 -0.66
CA LEU A 320 -2.27 -6.98 -0.61
C LEU A 320 -3.08 -6.21 -1.66
N THR A 321 -2.72 -4.96 -1.90
CA THR A 321 -3.34 -4.14 -2.96
C THR A 321 -3.03 -4.71 -4.35
N GLU A 322 -1.78 -5.11 -4.59
CA GLU A 322 -1.38 -5.75 -5.85
C GLU A 322 -2.04 -7.11 -6.05
N SER A 323 -2.17 -7.90 -4.99
CA SER A 323 -2.94 -9.15 -5.03
C SER A 323 -4.38 -8.90 -5.45
N ALA A 324 -5.04 -7.88 -4.90
CA ALA A 324 -6.40 -7.52 -5.31
C ALA A 324 -6.47 -7.11 -6.79
N VAL A 325 -5.50 -6.31 -7.26
CA VAL A 325 -5.42 -5.87 -8.66
C VAL A 325 -5.24 -7.06 -9.60
N LEU A 326 -4.35 -7.99 -9.25
CA LEU A 326 -4.13 -9.22 -10.03
C LEU A 326 -5.40 -10.07 -10.06
N THR A 327 -6.10 -10.19 -8.94
CA THR A 327 -7.38 -10.92 -8.87
C THR A 327 -8.47 -10.29 -9.73
N ALA A 328 -8.60 -8.96 -9.72
CA ALA A 328 -9.52 -8.25 -10.61
C ALA A 328 -9.14 -8.41 -12.09
N GLY A 329 -7.84 -8.38 -12.39
CA GLY A 329 -7.33 -8.67 -13.73
C GLY A 329 -7.69 -10.08 -14.19
N SER A 330 -7.51 -11.09 -13.32
CA SER A 330 -7.88 -12.47 -13.58
C SER A 330 -9.40 -12.63 -13.78
N HIS A 331 -10.21 -12.01 -12.90
CA HIS A 331 -11.67 -11.98 -13.03
C HIS A 331 -12.11 -11.46 -14.40
N LYS A 332 -11.46 -10.41 -14.90
CA LYS A 332 -11.82 -9.75 -16.16
C LYS A 332 -11.28 -10.47 -17.40
N HIS A 333 -10.06 -11.00 -17.34
CA HIS A 333 -9.32 -11.43 -18.53
C HIS A 333 -9.09 -12.94 -18.62
N VAL A 334 -9.25 -13.68 -17.52
CA VAL A 334 -9.02 -15.13 -17.48
C VAL A 334 -10.34 -15.87 -17.29
N ALA A 335 -11.00 -15.67 -16.15
CA ALA A 335 -12.27 -16.30 -15.84
C ALA A 335 -13.05 -15.49 -14.78
N PRO A 336 -14.34 -15.17 -15.01
CA PRO A 336 -15.16 -14.50 -14.02
C PRO A 336 -15.27 -15.28 -12.72
N LEU A 337 -14.79 -14.67 -11.65
CA LEU A 337 -14.95 -15.15 -10.28
C LEU A 337 -16.41 -15.05 -9.85
N LYS A 338 -16.91 -16.08 -9.14
CA LYS A 338 -18.21 -16.04 -8.47
C LYS A 338 -18.11 -15.59 -7.02
N ARG A 339 -17.03 -15.98 -6.33
CA ARG A 339 -16.85 -15.76 -4.89
C ARG A 339 -15.39 -15.75 -4.51
N LEU A 340 -15.04 -14.94 -3.52
CA LEU A 340 -13.77 -15.05 -2.79
C LEU A 340 -13.94 -15.95 -1.56
N ALA A 341 -13.05 -16.91 -1.40
CA ALA A 341 -13.01 -17.80 -0.24
C ALA A 341 -11.62 -17.74 0.41
N PRO A 342 -11.53 -17.80 1.75
CA PRO A 342 -10.24 -18.02 2.39
C PRO A 342 -9.68 -19.37 1.92
N MET A 343 -8.37 -19.43 1.68
CA MET A 343 -7.74 -20.72 1.47
C MET A 343 -7.85 -21.50 2.78
N ALA A 344 -8.63 -22.58 2.78
CA ALA A 344 -8.55 -23.54 3.85
C ALA A 344 -7.16 -24.18 3.78
N CYS A 345 -6.40 -24.17 4.88
CA CYS A 345 -5.33 -25.15 5.03
C CYS A 345 -6.01 -26.52 4.97
N LEU A 346 -5.75 -27.26 3.88
CA LEU A 346 -6.13 -28.67 3.76
C LEU A 346 -5.22 -29.54 4.62
#